data_AF-A0A847X9R6-F1
#
_entry.id   AF-A0A847X9R6-F1
#
_cell.length_a   1.000
_cell.length_b   1.000
_cell.length_c   1.000
_cell.angle_alpha   90.00
_cell.angle_beta   90.00
_cell.angle_gamma   90.00
#
_symmetry.space_group_name_H-M   'P 1'
#
loop_
_entity.id
_entity.type
_entity.pdbx_description
1 polymer ?
#
loop_
_entity_poly.entity_id
_entity_poly.type
_entity_poly.pdbx_seq_one_letter_code
_entity_poly.pdbx_strand_id
1 'polypeptide(L)'
;MRNTYSVQELMESLNYSTLDELLKDQKRDFTKLFGFNPETPIELELKFQSMSEMIDAYNELKFNTKFNALYKLQHHAYKDFTLVVSGQETLFDYLGSNEPNLLTLSRITGVDFDVYFEQSYTGTQFTGKVVNGELLARQCLVEVNDVIPALTLGLLNQIGKTTEEFDLLLTRIIPFKSNTIL
;
A
#
# COMPACT_ATOMS: atom_id res chain seq x y z
N MET A 1 -0.31 6.22 26.81
CA MET A 1 0.34 6.16 25.49
C MET A 1 -0.49 5.22 24.62
N ARG A 2 -0.76 5.56 23.36
CA ARG A 2 -1.29 4.55 22.43
C ARG A 2 -0.14 3.58 22.18
N ASN A 3 -0.37 2.28 22.37
CA ASN A 3 0.63 1.30 21.98
C ASN A 3 0.75 1.37 20.45
N THR A 4 1.97 1.36 19.93
CA THR A 4 2.24 1.25 18.49
C THR A 4 3.03 -0.03 18.31
N TYR A 5 2.64 -0.84 17.35
CA TYR A 5 3.25 -2.12 17.06
C TYR A 5 3.93 -2.11 15.68
N SER A 6 5.07 -2.78 15.56
CA SER A 6 5.49 -3.39 14.29
C SER A 6 4.59 -4.60 13.97
N VAL A 7 4.68 -5.14 12.74
CA VAL A 7 3.96 -6.37 12.39
C VAL A 7 4.41 -7.53 13.26
N GLN A 8 5.71 -7.62 13.56
CA GLN A 8 6.24 -8.66 14.44
C GLN A 8 5.69 -8.53 15.87
N GLU A 9 5.68 -7.33 16.44
CA GLU A 9 5.14 -7.12 17.79
C GLU A 9 3.62 -7.42 17.85
N LEU A 10 2.87 -7.13 16.78
CA LEU A 10 1.47 -7.51 16.67
C LEU A 10 1.33 -9.04 16.69
N MET A 11 2.12 -9.76 15.88
CA MET A 11 2.09 -11.22 15.85
C MET A 11 2.34 -11.83 17.23
N GLU A 12 3.37 -11.34 17.93
CA GLU A 12 3.70 -11.78 19.30
C GLU A 12 2.54 -11.52 20.26
N SER A 13 1.91 -10.33 20.18
CA SER A 13 0.77 -9.97 21.05
C SER A 13 -0.46 -10.85 20.83
N LEU A 14 -0.65 -11.36 19.61
CA LEU A 14 -1.76 -12.21 19.21
C LEU A 14 -1.41 -13.70 19.24
N ASN A 15 -0.19 -14.07 19.66
CA ASN A 15 0.33 -15.44 19.71
C ASN A 15 0.37 -16.16 18.34
N TYR A 16 0.66 -15.45 17.25
CA TYR A 16 0.93 -16.05 15.95
C TYR A 16 2.40 -16.43 15.82
N SER A 17 2.68 -17.63 15.29
CA SER A 17 4.05 -18.11 15.08
C SER A 17 4.64 -17.64 13.75
N THR A 18 3.80 -17.38 12.75
CA THR A 18 4.22 -16.90 11.43
C THR A 18 3.28 -15.82 10.88
N LEU A 19 3.82 -14.97 10.00
CA LEU A 19 3.03 -13.92 9.34
C LEU A 19 1.96 -14.52 8.43
N ASP A 20 2.29 -15.61 7.73
CA ASP A 20 1.34 -16.30 6.84
C ASP A 20 0.10 -16.80 7.60
N GLU A 21 0.28 -17.33 8.81
CA GLU A 21 -0.84 -17.71 9.69
C GLU A 21 -1.71 -16.50 10.04
N LEU A 22 -1.10 -15.39 10.47
CA LEU A 22 -1.80 -14.16 10.78
C LEU A 22 -2.60 -13.66 9.56
N LEU A 23 -1.94 -13.48 8.40
CA LEU A 23 -2.59 -12.97 7.19
C LEU A 23 -3.74 -13.87 6.74
N LYS A 24 -3.55 -15.19 6.77
CA LYS A 24 -4.58 -16.16 6.37
C LYS A 24 -5.78 -16.14 7.31
N ASP A 25 -5.55 -16.14 8.62
CA ASP A 25 -6.63 -16.16 9.60
C ASP A 25 -7.41 -14.84 9.60
N GLN A 26 -6.71 -13.70 9.56
CA GLN A 26 -7.37 -12.39 9.52
C GLN A 26 -8.16 -12.21 8.21
N LYS A 27 -7.63 -12.65 7.07
CA LYS A 27 -8.37 -12.62 5.78
C LYS A 27 -9.61 -13.50 5.82
N ARG A 28 -9.49 -14.70 6.39
CA ARG A 28 -10.63 -15.62 6.57
C ARG A 28 -11.71 -14.98 7.43
N ASP A 29 -11.32 -14.37 8.54
CA ASP A 29 -12.26 -13.79 9.50
C ASP A 29 -12.91 -12.52 8.93
N PHE A 30 -12.16 -11.70 8.18
CA PHE A 30 -12.71 -10.59 7.37
C PHE A 30 -13.79 -11.10 6.39
N THR A 31 -13.46 -12.11 5.60
CA THR A 31 -14.39 -12.65 4.59
C THR A 31 -15.67 -13.19 5.23
N LYS A 32 -15.55 -13.84 6.40
CA LYS A 32 -16.71 -14.34 7.16
C LYS A 32 -17.58 -13.21 7.73
N LEU A 33 -16.97 -12.14 8.22
CA LEU A 33 -17.68 -11.03 8.87
C LEU A 33 -18.35 -10.10 7.86
N PHE A 34 -17.67 -9.78 6.76
CA PHE A 34 -18.11 -8.78 5.80
C PHE A 34 -18.73 -9.38 4.53
N GLY A 35 -18.60 -10.69 4.31
CA GLY A 35 -19.27 -11.39 3.21
C GLY A 35 -18.74 -11.04 1.82
N PHE A 36 -17.61 -10.36 1.72
CA PHE A 36 -16.92 -10.10 0.45
C PHE A 36 -15.43 -10.37 0.56
N ASN A 37 -14.82 -10.75 -0.56
CA ASN A 37 -13.37 -10.85 -0.72
C ASN A 37 -12.96 -9.64 -1.58
N PRO A 38 -12.12 -8.72 -1.07
CA PRO A 38 -11.78 -7.53 -1.81
C PRO A 38 -11.11 -7.89 -3.14
N GLU A 39 -11.49 -7.16 -4.18
CA GLU A 39 -10.91 -7.32 -5.49
C GLU A 39 -9.45 -6.83 -5.49
N THR A 40 -8.56 -7.66 -6.03
CA THR A 40 -7.22 -7.27 -6.48
C THR A 40 -7.31 -6.92 -7.95
N PRO A 41 -6.75 -5.79 -8.43
CA PRO A 41 -5.58 -5.10 -7.86
C PRO A 41 -5.89 -3.88 -6.98
N ILE A 42 -4.91 -3.44 -6.17
CA ILE A 42 -4.96 -2.17 -5.45
C ILE A 42 -4.67 -0.98 -6.38
N GLU A 43 -4.94 0.24 -5.90
CA GLU A 43 -4.67 1.49 -6.61
C GLU A 43 -3.74 2.41 -5.79
N LEU A 44 -2.78 3.04 -6.47
CA LEU A 44 -1.89 4.07 -5.92
C LEU A 44 -2.10 5.37 -6.67
N GLU A 45 -2.02 6.49 -5.97
CA GLU A 45 -1.91 7.81 -6.58
C GLU A 45 -0.45 8.24 -6.64
N LEU A 46 0.00 8.68 -7.81
CA LEU A 46 1.31 9.27 -8.04
C LEU A 46 1.11 10.75 -8.34
N LYS A 47 1.65 11.61 -7.48
CA LYS A 47 1.56 13.07 -7.63
C LYS A 47 2.89 13.64 -8.07
N PHE A 48 2.86 14.35 -9.18
CA PHE A 48 4.03 14.96 -9.83
C PHE A 48 4.09 16.47 -9.54
N GLN A 49 5.25 17.09 -9.77
CA GLN A 49 5.41 18.54 -9.54
C GLN A 49 4.87 19.35 -10.72
N SER A 50 4.84 18.76 -11.92
CA SER A 50 4.37 19.42 -13.13
C SER A 50 3.63 18.49 -14.09
N MET A 51 2.87 19.08 -15.02
CA MET A 51 2.23 18.36 -16.13
C MET A 51 3.25 17.65 -17.02
N SER A 52 4.43 18.25 -17.24
CA SER A 52 5.47 17.65 -18.09
C SER A 52 5.97 16.34 -17.49
N GLU A 53 6.33 16.35 -16.20
CA GLU A 53 6.76 15.16 -15.46
C GLU A 53 5.69 14.07 -15.48
N MET A 54 4.43 14.44 -15.27
CA MET A 54 3.31 13.50 -15.32
C MET A 54 3.17 12.86 -16.72
N ILE A 55 3.33 13.64 -17.79
CA ILE A 55 3.27 13.13 -19.16
C ILE A 55 4.44 12.18 -19.45
N ASP A 56 5.65 12.53 -19.02
CA ASP A 56 6.84 11.70 -19.19
C ASP A 56 6.68 10.35 -18.47
N ALA A 57 6.23 10.39 -17.21
CA ALA A 57 5.90 9.19 -16.45
C ALA A 57 4.77 8.38 -17.09
N TYR A 58 3.70 9.02 -17.54
CA TYR A 58 2.58 8.35 -18.21
C TYR A 58 3.03 7.64 -19.48
N ASN A 59 3.82 8.31 -20.32
CA ASN A 59 4.30 7.74 -21.58
C ASN A 59 5.18 6.52 -21.34
N GLU A 60 6.10 6.60 -20.38
CA GLU A 60 6.96 5.47 -20.04
C GLU A 60 6.14 4.30 -19.49
N LEU A 61 5.22 4.55 -18.56
CA LEU A 61 4.36 3.49 -18.00
C LEU A 61 3.42 2.87 -19.06
N LYS A 62 2.92 3.67 -20.01
CA LYS A 62 1.92 3.23 -21.00
C LYS A 62 2.52 2.53 -22.21
N PHE A 63 3.66 2.99 -22.69
CA PHE A 63 4.22 2.54 -23.96
C PHE A 63 5.43 1.61 -23.80
N ASN A 64 6.09 1.60 -22.65
CA ASN A 64 7.07 0.55 -22.36
C ASN A 64 6.35 -0.78 -22.11
N THR A 65 6.69 -1.80 -22.89
CA THR A 65 6.03 -3.11 -22.84
C THR A 65 6.15 -3.81 -21.49
N LYS A 66 7.22 -3.55 -20.74
CA LYS A 66 7.40 -4.14 -19.40
C LYS A 66 6.47 -3.50 -18.38
N PHE A 67 6.34 -2.17 -18.38
CA PHE A 67 5.45 -1.46 -17.46
C PHE A 67 3.97 -1.62 -17.81
N ASN A 68 3.61 -1.54 -19.10
CA ASN A 68 2.23 -1.66 -19.55
C ASN A 68 1.62 -3.06 -19.29
N ALA A 69 2.46 -4.08 -19.16
CA ALA A 69 2.01 -5.42 -18.74
C ALA A 69 1.69 -5.50 -17.23
N LEU A 70 2.31 -4.62 -16.42
CA LEU A 70 2.20 -4.61 -14.96
C LEU A 70 1.14 -3.63 -14.45
N TYR A 71 0.90 -2.55 -15.20
CA TYR A 71 0.14 -1.40 -14.71
C TYR A 71 -0.97 -0.95 -15.65
N LYS A 72 -2.10 -0.57 -15.06
CA LYS A 72 -3.19 0.20 -15.67
C LYS A 72 -3.10 1.62 -15.16
N LEU A 73 -3.33 2.59 -16.04
CA LEU A 73 -3.18 4.01 -15.75
C LEU A 73 -4.48 4.74 -16.01
N GLN A 74 -4.81 5.68 -15.14
CA GLN A 74 -5.87 6.66 -15.32
C GLN A 74 -5.43 8.01 -14.74
N HIS A 75 -5.96 9.10 -15.27
CA HIS A 75 -5.79 10.40 -14.65
C HIS A 75 -6.72 10.51 -13.44
N HIS A 76 -6.25 11.11 -12.36
CA HIS A 76 -7.13 11.41 -11.24
C HIS A 76 -8.13 12.51 -11.64
N ALA A 77 -9.43 12.27 -11.43
CA ALA A 77 -10.49 13.15 -11.93
C ALA A 77 -10.50 14.57 -11.31
N TYR A 78 -9.96 14.71 -10.10
CA TYR A 78 -10.06 15.94 -9.31
C TYR A 78 -8.72 16.51 -8.82
N LYS A 79 -7.60 15.84 -9.07
CA LYS A 79 -6.29 16.22 -8.54
C LYS A 79 -5.36 16.51 -9.71
N ASP A 80 -4.86 17.73 -9.77
CA ASP A 80 -3.90 18.12 -10.78
C ASP A 80 -2.61 17.30 -10.66
N PHE A 81 -1.98 17.05 -11.81
CA PHE A 81 -0.69 16.36 -11.92
C PHE A 81 -0.65 15.02 -11.17
N THR A 82 -1.78 14.30 -11.16
CA THR A 82 -1.92 13.05 -10.42
C THR A 82 -2.35 11.92 -11.36
N LEU A 83 -1.58 10.85 -11.38
CA LEU A 83 -1.94 9.59 -12.04
C LEU A 83 -2.39 8.59 -10.99
N VAL A 84 -3.42 7.82 -11.29
CA VAL A 84 -3.78 6.63 -10.52
C VAL A 84 -3.29 5.41 -11.27
N VAL A 85 -2.56 4.55 -10.56
CA VAL A 85 -1.92 3.35 -11.08
C VAL A 85 -2.49 2.14 -10.36
N SER A 86 -2.97 1.16 -11.12
CA SER A 86 -3.47 -0.12 -10.60
C SER A 86 -2.87 -1.29 -11.37
N GLY A 87 -3.06 -2.53 -10.93
CA GLY A 87 -2.58 -3.73 -11.63
C GLY A 87 -1.79 -4.73 -10.78
N GLN A 88 -1.25 -4.34 -9.62
CA GLN A 88 -0.56 -5.26 -8.71
C GLN A 88 -1.40 -5.57 -7.47
N GLU A 89 -1.04 -6.67 -6.81
CA GLU A 89 -1.76 -7.16 -5.63
C GLU A 89 -1.38 -6.41 -4.36
N THR A 90 -0.12 -5.98 -4.23
CA THR A 90 0.40 -5.37 -3.01
C THR A 90 1.05 -4.02 -3.24
N LEU A 91 1.06 -3.17 -2.21
CA LEU A 91 1.78 -1.91 -2.20
C LEU A 91 3.28 -2.14 -2.43
N PHE A 92 3.84 -3.19 -1.85
CA PHE A 92 5.25 -3.55 -2.05
C PHE A 92 5.57 -3.91 -3.50
N ASP A 93 4.66 -4.51 -4.28
CA ASP A 93 4.92 -4.82 -5.70
C ASP A 93 5.12 -3.54 -6.55
N TYR A 94 4.62 -2.39 -6.12
CA TYR A 94 4.87 -1.11 -6.79
C TYR A 94 6.20 -0.46 -6.40
N LEU A 95 6.67 -0.68 -5.18
CA LEU A 95 7.74 0.12 -4.55
C LEU A 95 8.88 -0.72 -3.97
N GLY A 96 8.85 -2.02 -4.20
CA GLY A 96 9.75 -3.00 -3.61
C GLY A 96 10.96 -3.31 -4.47
N SER A 97 11.47 -4.54 -4.33
CA SER A 97 12.73 -4.95 -4.96
C SER A 97 12.58 -5.58 -6.35
N ASN A 98 11.37 -6.00 -6.72
CA ASN A 98 11.11 -6.65 -8.00
C ASN A 98 11.01 -5.60 -9.11
N GLU A 99 11.94 -5.66 -10.07
CA GLU A 99 11.99 -4.73 -11.20
C GLU A 99 11.40 -5.34 -12.48
N PRO A 100 10.78 -4.52 -13.36
CA PRO A 100 10.65 -3.07 -13.24
C PRO A 100 9.46 -2.65 -12.37
N ASN A 101 9.65 -1.60 -11.57
CA ASN A 101 8.61 -1.03 -10.72
C ASN A 101 8.64 0.51 -10.74
N LEU A 102 7.89 1.18 -9.87
CA LEU A 102 7.82 2.65 -9.86
C LEU A 102 9.16 3.30 -9.46
N LEU A 103 10.01 2.62 -8.71
CA LEU A 103 11.38 3.09 -8.47
C LEU A 103 12.24 2.99 -9.74
N THR A 104 12.04 1.95 -10.55
CA THR A 104 12.67 1.83 -11.87
C THR A 104 12.20 2.94 -12.81
N LEU A 105 10.91 3.31 -12.77
CA LEU A 105 10.38 4.42 -13.55
C LEU A 105 11.16 5.71 -13.28
N SER A 106 11.28 6.10 -12.01
CA SER A 106 12.01 7.32 -11.60
C SER A 106 13.47 7.30 -12.06
N ARG A 107 14.16 6.15 -12.01
CA ARG A 107 15.55 6.03 -12.51
C ARG A 107 15.68 6.26 -14.01
N ILE A 108 14.71 5.80 -14.78
CA ILE A 108 14.73 5.89 -16.25
C ILE A 108 14.34 7.29 -16.71
N THR A 109 13.30 7.86 -16.12
CA THR A 109 12.75 9.15 -16.56
C THR A 109 13.39 10.35 -15.87
N GLY A 110 14.06 10.14 -14.73
CA GLY A 110 14.53 11.22 -13.86
C GLY A 110 13.39 11.98 -13.17
N VAL A 111 12.17 11.43 -13.18
CA VAL A 111 10.99 12.07 -12.58
C VAL A 111 10.85 11.64 -11.13
N ASP A 112 10.68 12.63 -10.26
CA ASP A 112 10.33 12.45 -8.86
C ASP A 112 8.82 12.57 -8.66
N PHE A 113 8.26 11.82 -7.72
CA PHE A 113 6.83 11.89 -7.42
C PHE A 113 6.53 11.47 -5.98
N ASP A 114 5.47 12.04 -5.44
CA ASP A 114 4.88 11.58 -4.19
C ASP A 114 3.93 10.42 -4.46
N VAL A 115 3.90 9.45 -3.55
CA VAL A 115 3.05 8.26 -3.63
C VAL A 115 2.06 8.31 -2.49
N TYR A 116 0.78 8.14 -2.81
CA TYR A 116 -0.29 8.03 -1.84
C TYR A 116 -1.06 6.74 -2.09
N PHE A 117 -1.34 6.01 -1.02
CA PHE A 117 -2.18 4.83 -1.03
C PHE A 117 -3.15 4.92 0.13
N GLU A 118 -4.42 4.66 -0.16
CA GLU A 118 -5.46 4.50 0.85
C GLU A 118 -6.20 3.21 0.55
N GLN A 119 -6.11 2.25 1.47
CA GLN A 119 -6.79 0.99 1.34
C GLN A 119 -8.28 1.17 1.58
N SER A 120 -9.08 0.83 0.56
CA SER A 120 -10.53 0.78 0.68
C SER A 120 -10.96 -0.07 1.88
N TYR A 121 -12.05 0.35 2.53
CA TYR A 121 -12.69 -0.29 3.70
C TYR A 121 -11.92 -0.20 5.03
N THR A 122 -10.60 -0.29 5.01
CA THR A 122 -9.79 -0.30 6.24
C THR A 122 -9.25 1.08 6.60
N GLY A 123 -9.10 1.97 5.61
CA GLY A 123 -8.48 3.27 5.80
C GLY A 123 -6.98 3.18 6.10
N THR A 124 -6.32 2.03 5.84
CA THR A 124 -4.86 1.95 5.91
C THR A 124 -4.27 2.95 4.92
N GLN A 125 -3.35 3.79 5.40
CA GLN A 125 -2.74 4.83 4.58
C GLN A 125 -1.25 4.56 4.40
N PHE A 126 -0.74 4.86 3.22
CA PHE A 126 0.68 4.98 2.97
C PHE A 126 0.98 6.26 2.22
N THR A 127 2.05 6.92 2.66
CA THR A 127 2.65 8.05 1.97
C THR A 127 4.13 7.80 1.80
N GLY A 128 4.69 8.18 0.66
CA GLY A 128 6.13 8.18 0.44
C GLY A 128 6.51 9.11 -0.71
N LYS A 129 7.80 9.31 -0.91
CA LYS A 129 8.32 10.09 -2.03
C LYS A 129 9.38 9.28 -2.76
N VAL A 130 9.21 9.13 -4.07
CA VAL A 130 10.20 8.51 -4.94
C VAL A 130 11.10 9.61 -5.50
N VAL A 131 12.40 9.49 -5.25
CA VAL A 131 13.42 10.43 -5.72
C VAL A 131 14.59 9.65 -6.31
N ASN A 132 14.92 9.88 -7.58
CA ASN A 132 16.01 9.17 -8.28
C ASN A 132 15.97 7.64 -8.11
N GLY A 133 14.77 7.05 -8.04
CA GLY A 133 14.59 5.61 -7.80
C GLY A 133 14.72 5.13 -6.38
N GLU A 134 14.75 6.01 -5.39
CA GLU A 134 14.75 5.64 -3.98
C GLU A 134 13.44 6.04 -3.32
N LEU A 135 12.92 5.18 -2.45
CA LEU A 135 11.72 5.45 -1.66
C LEU A 135 12.09 6.13 -0.33
N LEU A 136 11.85 7.43 -0.27
CA LEU A 136 12.12 8.31 0.86
C LEU A 136 10.82 8.71 1.58
N ALA A 137 10.95 9.27 2.79
CA ALA A 137 9.85 9.82 3.60
C ALA A 137 8.63 8.88 3.71
N ARG A 138 8.87 7.57 3.68
CA ARG A 138 7.82 6.55 3.61
C ARG A 138 7.24 6.27 4.99
N GLN A 139 5.93 6.11 5.04
CA GLN A 139 5.20 5.75 6.25
C GLN A 139 3.94 5.00 5.86
N CYS A 140 3.76 3.79 6.38
CA CYS A 140 2.49 3.07 6.30
C CYS A 140 1.84 3.04 7.69
N LEU A 141 0.60 3.51 7.80
CA LEU A 141 -0.17 3.55 9.04
C LEU A 141 -1.38 2.64 8.92
N VAL A 142 -1.45 1.66 9.82
CA VAL A 142 -2.55 0.69 9.92
C VAL A 142 -3.26 0.95 11.24
N GLU A 143 -4.42 1.59 11.19
CA GLU A 143 -5.23 1.83 12.39
C GLU A 143 -6.16 0.64 12.65
N VAL A 144 -5.94 -0.05 13.76
CA VAL A 144 -6.67 -1.28 14.08
C VAL A 144 -7.71 -1.01 15.15
N ASN A 145 -8.95 -1.36 14.85
CA ASN A 145 -10.04 -1.30 15.82
C ASN A 145 -9.92 -2.47 16.80
N ASP A 146 -9.78 -2.18 18.10
CA ASP A 146 -9.65 -3.21 19.15
C ASP A 146 -10.88 -4.13 19.30
N VAL A 147 -12.06 -3.69 18.81
CA VAL A 147 -13.32 -4.45 18.87
C VAL A 147 -13.47 -5.40 17.68
N ILE A 148 -13.09 -4.94 16.48
CA ILE A 148 -13.16 -5.75 15.25
C ILE A 148 -11.82 -5.65 14.51
N PRO A 149 -10.74 -6.27 15.01
CA PRO A 149 -9.41 -6.15 14.40
C PRO A 149 -9.37 -6.68 12.98
N ALA A 150 -10.16 -7.72 12.68
CA ALA A 150 -10.25 -8.35 11.38
C ALA A 150 -10.63 -7.36 10.27
N LEU A 151 -11.36 -6.27 10.58
CA LEU A 151 -11.71 -5.22 9.60
C LEU A 151 -10.46 -4.65 8.95
N THR A 152 -9.47 -4.26 9.75
CA THR A 152 -8.22 -3.67 9.24
C THR A 152 -7.20 -4.74 8.90
N LEU A 153 -7.02 -5.73 9.79
CA LEU A 153 -5.96 -6.72 9.68
C LEU A 153 -6.18 -7.71 8.52
N GLY A 154 -7.44 -7.94 8.13
CA GLY A 154 -7.78 -8.89 7.09
C GLY A 154 -7.22 -8.55 5.71
N LEU A 155 -6.87 -7.28 5.48
CA LEU A 155 -6.35 -6.78 4.21
C LEU A 155 -4.86 -6.41 4.27
N LEU A 156 -4.14 -6.76 5.34
CA LEU A 156 -2.69 -6.53 5.43
C LEU A 156 -1.93 -7.16 4.25
N ASN A 157 -2.43 -8.25 3.69
CA ASN A 157 -1.85 -8.93 2.54
C ASN A 157 -1.85 -8.10 1.25
N GLN A 158 -2.52 -6.94 1.21
CA GLN A 158 -2.42 -5.94 0.13
C GLN A 158 -1.32 -4.91 0.38
N ILE A 159 -0.67 -4.91 1.54
CA ILE A 159 0.48 -4.03 1.83
C ILE A 159 1.77 -4.77 1.47
N GLY A 160 1.95 -5.97 2.03
CA GLY A 160 3.10 -6.84 1.79
C GLY A 160 2.81 -8.29 2.19
N LYS A 161 3.72 -9.20 1.85
CA LYS A 161 3.62 -10.65 2.04
C LYS A 161 4.62 -11.18 3.08
N THR A 162 5.72 -10.46 3.33
CA THR A 162 6.74 -10.85 4.32
C THR A 162 6.97 -9.75 5.34
N THR A 163 7.45 -10.09 6.54
CA THR A 163 7.72 -9.09 7.60
C THR A 163 8.73 -8.04 7.14
N GLU A 164 9.73 -8.45 6.36
CA GLU A 164 10.73 -7.56 5.77
C GLU A 164 10.08 -6.51 4.84
N GLU A 165 9.08 -6.90 4.04
CA GLU A 165 8.35 -5.94 3.18
C GLU A 165 7.62 -4.89 4.01
N PHE A 166 6.98 -5.29 5.12
CA PHE A 166 6.31 -4.35 6.02
C PHE A 166 7.29 -3.39 6.70
N ASP A 167 8.46 -3.90 7.11
CA ASP A 167 9.52 -3.10 7.72
C ASP A 167 10.12 -2.12 6.71
N LEU A 168 10.35 -2.58 5.47
CA LEU A 168 10.77 -1.72 4.36
C LEU A 168 9.75 -0.65 4.04
N LEU A 169 8.45 -0.86 4.25
CA LEU A 169 7.42 0.18 4.10
C LEU A 169 7.24 1.07 5.35
N LEU A 170 8.02 0.82 6.41
CA LEU A 170 7.89 1.46 7.73
C LEU A 170 6.45 1.38 8.28
N THR A 171 5.87 0.18 8.19
CA THR A 171 4.50 -0.07 8.65
C THR A 171 4.38 0.03 10.17
N ARG A 172 3.42 0.82 10.63
CA ARG A 172 3.07 0.98 12.04
C ARG A 172 1.61 0.64 12.25
N ILE A 173 1.37 -0.29 13.18
CA ILE A 173 0.05 -0.71 13.59
C ILE A 173 -0.33 0.05 14.85
N ILE A 174 -1.42 0.80 14.78
CA ILE A 174 -1.90 1.66 15.86
C ILE A 174 -3.28 1.15 16.30
N PRO A 175 -3.37 0.37 17.39
CA PRO A 175 -4.64 0.07 18.03
C PRO A 175 -5.35 1.37 18.44
N PHE A 176 -6.63 1.44 18.14
CA PHE A 176 -7.51 2.46 18.69
C PHE A 176 -8.76 1.83 19.31
N LYS A 177 -9.15 2.39 20.46
CA LYS A 177 -10.43 2.13 21.07
C LYS A 177 -11.46 3.02 20.41
N SER A 178 -12.38 2.44 19.66
CA SER A 178 -13.61 3.14 19.33
C SER A 178 -14.45 3.21 20.61
N ASN A 179 -14.78 4.42 21.07
CA ASN A 179 -15.86 4.57 22.04
C ASN A 179 -17.11 4.05 21.35
N THR A 180 -17.67 2.97 21.88
CA THR A 180 -18.81 2.23 21.35
C THR A 180 -19.86 3.18 20.76
N ILE A 181 -20.19 3.02 19.47
CA ILE A 181 -21.47 3.52 18.98
C ILE A 181 -22.50 2.58 19.59
N LEU A 182 -23.14 3.05 20.67
CA LEU A 182 -24.33 2.46 21.27
C LEU A 182 -25.53 2.61 20.34
#